data_AF-A0AAV5W8D0-F1
#
_entry.id   AF-A0AAV5W8D0-F1
#
_cell.length_a   1.000
_cell.length_b   1.000
_cell.length_c   1.000
_cell.angle_alpha   90.00
_cell.angle_beta   90.00
_cell.angle_gamma   90.00
#
_symmetry.space_group_name_H-M   'P 1'
#
loop_
_entity.id
_entity.type
_entity.pdbx_description
1 polymer ?
#
loop_
_entity_poly.entity_id
_entity_poly.type
_entity_poly.pdbx_seq_one_letter_code
_entity_poly.pdbx_strand_id
1 'polypeptide(L)'
;ASVSISNLNDAKATSWPIVLYVVEAGKAHDIAYEIYDAAFMPLISTFPNAIITVMSAVAFSVNAPKMGSSNSGTARLVGFDTTLENNGDKCPFAFKTMKNPQFEGFNLQINVPIISFIFGERNGVKLQADTHFMQLLDLIQSRFISSPGYNGCKKPLNGGIQGFRS
;
A
#
# COMPACT_ATOMS: atom_id res chain seq x y z
N ALA A 1 23.66 10.11 1.71
CA ALA A 1 24.40 8.94 1.20
C ALA A 1 23.99 8.69 -0.25
N SER A 2 24.92 8.30 -1.12
CA SER A 2 24.58 7.82 -2.47
C SER A 2 24.48 6.29 -2.41
N VAL A 3 23.38 5.74 -2.90
CA VAL A 3 23.18 4.28 -3.00
C VAL A 3 23.25 3.93 -4.48
N SER A 4 24.16 3.03 -4.85
CA SER A 4 24.26 2.48 -6.21
C SER A 4 23.92 0.99 -6.18
N ILE A 5 23.18 0.54 -7.19
CA ILE A 5 22.85 -0.86 -7.41
C ILE A 5 23.62 -1.32 -8.65
N SER A 6 24.41 -2.38 -8.51
CA SER A 6 25.10 -3.00 -9.63
C SER A 6 24.50 -4.37 -9.90
N ASN A 7 24.07 -4.61 -11.14
CA ASN A 7 23.63 -5.93 -11.56
C ASN A 7 24.87 -6.80 -11.85
N LEU A 8 25.13 -7.79 -11.00
CA LEU A 8 26.25 -8.72 -11.13
C LEU A 8 25.89 -10.01 -11.89
N ASN A 9 24.66 -10.12 -12.39
CA ASN A 9 24.25 -11.28 -13.17
C ASN A 9 24.98 -11.32 -14.53
N ASP A 10 25.13 -12.52 -15.09
CA ASP A 10 25.65 -12.70 -16.46
C ASP A 10 24.80 -11.90 -17.46
N ALA A 11 25.42 -11.35 -18.51
CA ALA A 11 24.72 -10.55 -19.52
C ALA A 11 23.61 -11.32 -20.26
N LYS A 12 23.65 -12.66 -20.25
CA LYS A 12 22.63 -13.54 -20.82
C LYS A 12 21.59 -14.02 -19.80
N ALA A 13 21.76 -13.68 -18.53
CA ALA A 13 20.82 -14.07 -17.49
C ALA A 13 19.47 -13.40 -17.72
N THR A 14 18.39 -14.17 -17.59
CA THR A 14 17.04 -13.64 -17.62
C THR A 14 16.78 -12.90 -16.32
N SER A 15 16.55 -11.60 -16.39
CA SER A 15 16.19 -10.78 -15.21
C SER A 15 14.68 -10.71 -15.05
N TRP A 16 14.23 -10.77 -13.80
CA TRP A 16 12.87 -10.40 -13.43
C TRP A 16 12.87 -8.95 -12.92
N PRO A 17 11.77 -8.20 -13.06
CA PRO A 17 11.66 -6.87 -12.47
C PRO A 17 11.91 -6.95 -10.96
N ILE A 18 12.79 -6.07 -10.45
CA ILE A 18 13.09 -5.94 -9.02
C ILE A 18 12.57 -4.58 -8.56
N VAL A 19 11.84 -4.58 -7.46
CA VAL A 19 11.45 -3.35 -6.76
C VAL A 19 12.32 -3.22 -5.53
N LEU A 20 13.06 -2.12 -5.46
CA LEU A 20 13.77 -1.73 -4.26
C LEU A 20 13.08 -0.51 -3.64
N TYR A 21 12.77 -0.60 -2.36
CA TYR A 21 12.31 0.51 -1.56
C TYR A 21 13.32 0.76 -0.43
N VAL A 22 13.92 1.95 -0.41
CA VAL A 22 14.96 2.31 0.56
C VAL A 22 14.35 3.20 1.63
N VAL A 23 14.42 2.76 2.88
CA VAL A 23 13.92 3.49 4.05
C VAL A 23 15.06 3.95 4.93
N GLU A 24 14.89 5.10 5.57
CA GLU A 24 15.81 5.58 6.60
C GLU A 24 15.64 4.73 7.86
N ALA A 25 16.65 3.93 8.21
CA ALA A 25 16.56 2.96 9.30
C ALA A 25 16.14 3.59 10.64
N GLY A 26 16.71 4.74 11.00
CA GLY A 26 16.37 5.44 12.26
C GLY A 26 14.88 5.74 12.38
N LYS A 27 14.26 6.28 11.31
CA LYS A 27 12.82 6.55 11.28
C LYS A 27 11.98 5.28 11.24
N ALA A 28 12.46 4.24 10.56
CA ALA A 28 11.76 2.96 10.52
C ALA A 28 11.71 2.29 11.91
N HIS A 29 12.72 2.48 12.76
CA HIS A 29 12.73 1.95 14.13
C HIS A 29 11.71 2.64 15.06
N ASP A 30 11.29 3.86 14.74
CA ASP A 30 10.30 4.62 15.52
C ASP A 30 8.85 4.15 15.27
N ILE A 31 8.64 3.26 14.29
CA ILE A 31 7.32 2.79 13.88
C ILE A 31 7.26 1.27 13.88
N ALA A 32 6.15 0.71 14.34
CA ALA A 32 5.86 -0.71 14.11
C ALA A 32 5.42 -0.89 12.66
N TYR A 33 5.99 -1.87 11.96
CA TYR A 33 5.66 -2.14 10.56
C TYR A 33 5.69 -3.63 10.22
N GLU A 34 4.92 -3.99 9.21
CA GLU A 34 4.90 -5.31 8.58
C GLU A 34 5.06 -5.12 7.07
N ILE A 35 5.89 -5.96 6.43
CA ILE A 35 6.14 -5.90 4.99
C ILE A 35 5.78 -7.25 4.38
N TYR A 36 4.95 -7.21 3.34
CA TYR A 36 4.48 -8.37 2.61
C TYR A 36 4.80 -8.23 1.12
N ASP A 37 5.14 -9.35 0.50
CA ASP A 37 5.17 -9.48 -0.96
C ASP A 37 3.79 -9.92 -1.45
N ALA A 38 3.19 -9.19 -2.38
CA ALA A 38 1.87 -9.47 -2.91
C ALA A 38 1.76 -10.87 -3.54
N ALA A 39 2.84 -11.42 -4.09
CA ALA A 39 2.85 -12.76 -4.67
C ALA A 39 2.77 -13.87 -3.60
N PHE A 40 3.10 -13.55 -2.35
CA PHE A 40 3.23 -14.51 -1.25
C PHE A 40 2.39 -14.12 -0.02
N MET A 41 1.34 -13.31 -0.21
CA MET A 41 0.45 -12.88 0.86
C MET A 41 -0.91 -13.58 0.75
N PRO A 42 -1.03 -14.84 1.23
CA PRO A 42 -2.33 -15.50 1.30
C PRO A 42 -3.27 -14.74 2.23
N LEU A 43 -4.51 -15.21 2.36
CA LEU A 43 -5.43 -14.67 3.35
C LEU A 43 -4.89 -14.88 4.76
N ILE A 44 -4.33 -13.81 5.34
CA ILE A 44 -3.81 -13.77 6.70
C ILE A 44 -4.83 -13.13 7.64
N SER A 45 -4.81 -13.55 8.90
CA SER A 45 -5.45 -12.82 10.00
C SER A 45 -4.36 -12.09 10.77
N THR A 46 -4.44 -10.76 10.86
CA THR A 46 -3.50 -9.95 11.64
C THR A 46 -4.26 -9.06 12.62
N PHE A 47 -3.60 -8.70 13.73
CA PHE A 47 -4.07 -7.68 14.67
C PHE A 47 -3.22 -6.44 14.44
N PRO A 48 -3.65 -5.55 13.53
CA PRO A 48 -2.80 -4.48 13.04
C PRO A 48 -2.46 -3.54 14.21
N ASN A 49 -1.21 -3.65 14.67
CA ASN A 49 -0.58 -2.74 15.63
C ASN A 49 0.52 -1.88 14.95
N ALA A 50 0.62 -2.02 13.63
CA ALA A 50 1.72 -1.60 12.79
C ALA A 50 1.20 -1.06 11.45
N ILE A 51 2.06 -0.32 10.73
CA ILE A 51 1.84 -0.02 9.32
C ILE A 51 1.99 -1.32 8.53
N ILE A 52 1.00 -1.66 7.71
CA ILE A 52 1.09 -2.81 6.82
C ILE A 52 1.47 -2.29 5.43
N THR A 53 2.61 -2.75 4.94
CA THR A 53 3.13 -2.45 3.62
C THR A 53 3.07 -3.69 2.75
N VAL A 54 2.50 -3.55 1.55
CA VAL A 54 2.47 -4.60 0.52
C VAL A 54 3.25 -4.11 -0.68
N MET A 55 4.15 -4.95 -1.19
CA MET A 55 5.05 -4.66 -2.29
C MET A 55 4.88 -5.68 -3.42
N SER A 56 5.11 -5.25 -4.65
CA SER A 56 5.12 -6.14 -5.82
C SER A 56 5.89 -5.49 -6.97
N ALA A 57 6.54 -6.32 -7.80
CA ALA A 57 7.18 -5.88 -9.02
C ALA A 57 6.22 -5.68 -10.20
N VAL A 58 4.97 -6.14 -10.06
CA VAL A 58 3.89 -6.00 -11.02
C VAL A 58 2.65 -5.43 -10.36
N ALA A 59 1.68 -4.97 -11.14
CA ALA A 59 0.40 -4.53 -10.60
C ALA A 59 -0.28 -5.67 -9.80
N PHE A 60 -0.92 -5.32 -8.69
CA PHE A 60 -1.46 -6.27 -7.72
C PHE A 60 -2.76 -5.76 -7.10
N SER A 61 -3.48 -6.62 -6.41
CA SER A 61 -4.65 -6.26 -5.65
C SER A 61 -4.43 -6.48 -4.15
N VAL A 62 -5.12 -5.69 -3.33
CA VAL A 62 -5.18 -5.89 -1.88
C VAL A 62 -6.64 -5.97 -1.49
N ASN A 63 -7.03 -7.07 -0.85
CA ASN A 63 -8.38 -7.29 -0.39
C ASN A 63 -8.43 -7.46 1.12
N ALA A 64 -9.33 -6.71 1.75
CA ALA A 64 -9.76 -6.93 3.11
C ALA A 64 -11.27 -7.23 3.07
N PRO A 65 -11.73 -8.46 3.36
CA PRO A 65 -13.14 -8.78 3.28
C PRO A 65 -13.95 -8.05 4.36
N LYS A 66 -15.28 -7.99 4.16
CA LYS A 66 -16.21 -7.50 5.17
C LYS A 66 -16.08 -8.33 6.47
N MET A 67 -16.15 -7.66 7.62
CA MET A 67 -16.07 -8.31 8.94
C MET A 67 -17.14 -7.82 9.90
N GLY A 68 -17.44 -8.66 10.90
CA GLY A 68 -18.43 -8.36 11.95
C GLY A 68 -17.93 -7.46 13.08
N SER A 69 -16.67 -7.02 13.04
CA SER A 69 -16.05 -6.14 14.03
C SER A 69 -15.77 -4.76 13.47
N SER A 70 -15.72 -3.76 14.35
CA SER A 70 -15.47 -2.38 13.93
C SER A 70 -14.03 -2.20 13.46
N ASN A 71 -13.84 -1.57 12.30
CA ASN A 71 -12.52 -1.12 11.86
C ASN A 71 -12.65 0.01 10.82
N SER A 72 -11.53 0.61 10.48
CA SER A 72 -11.37 1.49 9.32
C SER A 72 -10.00 1.26 8.70
N GLY A 73 -9.91 1.33 7.37
CA GLY A 73 -8.65 1.27 6.64
C GLY A 73 -8.30 2.63 6.09
N THR A 74 -7.04 3.04 6.23
CA THR A 74 -6.51 4.26 5.62
C THR A 74 -5.25 3.95 4.85
N ALA A 75 -5.22 4.29 3.56
CA ALA A 75 -4.02 4.32 2.74
C ALA A 75 -3.76 5.75 2.27
N ARG A 76 -2.50 6.16 2.26
CA ARG A 76 -2.06 7.45 1.71
C ARG A 76 -1.22 7.21 0.47
N LEU A 77 -1.13 8.23 -0.37
CA LEU A 77 -0.38 8.14 -1.62
C LEU A 77 1.11 7.92 -1.30
N VAL A 78 1.62 6.79 -1.79
CA VAL A 78 3.01 6.30 -1.85
C VAL A 78 3.85 6.44 -0.58
N GLY A 79 4.47 5.33 -0.18
CA GLY A 79 5.55 5.30 0.80
C GLY A 79 5.24 4.51 2.06
N PHE A 80 6.30 4.19 2.80
CA PHE A 80 6.27 3.32 3.97
C PHE A 80 5.79 4.04 5.24
N ASP A 81 6.17 5.30 5.43
CA ASP A 81 5.89 6.11 6.62
C ASP A 81 4.80 7.16 6.40
N THR A 82 4.40 7.38 5.14
CA THR A 82 3.45 8.43 4.77
C THR A 82 2.03 8.16 5.27
N THR A 83 1.72 6.95 5.74
CA THR A 83 0.38 6.58 6.24
C THR A 83 0.05 7.10 7.63
N LEU A 84 1.04 7.56 8.39
CA LEU A 84 0.81 8.11 9.74
C LEU A 84 -0.06 9.37 9.72
N GLU A 85 -0.85 9.59 10.77
CA GLU A 85 -1.71 10.78 10.86
C GLU A 85 -0.90 12.08 10.83
N ASN A 86 0.25 12.08 11.50
CA ASN A 86 1.19 13.20 11.60
C ASN A 86 2.24 13.21 10.48
N ASN A 87 1.97 12.63 9.31
CA ASN A 87 2.99 12.58 8.26
C ASN A 87 3.47 14.02 7.91
N GLY A 88 4.80 14.20 7.90
CA GLY A 88 5.43 15.50 7.64
C GLY A 88 5.26 15.99 6.20
N ASP A 89 4.93 15.06 5.31
CA ASP A 89 4.76 15.26 3.87
C ASP A 89 3.32 15.63 3.49
N LYS A 90 2.42 15.83 4.46
CA LYS A 90 1.00 16.16 4.27
C LYS A 90 0.33 15.41 3.10
N CYS A 91 0.62 14.12 2.91
CA CYS A 91 0.05 13.32 1.83
C CYS A 91 -1.47 13.19 2.00
N PRO A 92 -2.29 13.39 0.96
CA PRO A 92 -3.72 13.18 1.05
C PRO A 92 -4.03 11.68 1.18
N PHE A 93 -5.24 11.39 1.61
CA PHE A 93 -5.75 10.03 1.62
C PHE A 93 -5.91 9.55 0.18
N ALA A 94 -5.24 8.44 -0.15
CA ALA A 94 -5.48 7.68 -1.37
C ALA A 94 -6.79 6.90 -1.23
N PHE A 95 -7.02 6.37 -0.03
CA PHE A 95 -8.18 5.58 0.32
C PHE A 95 -8.46 5.72 1.81
N LYS A 96 -9.73 5.85 2.18
CA LYS A 96 -10.15 5.87 3.58
C LYS A 96 -11.55 5.31 3.69
N THR A 97 -11.73 4.27 4.50
CA THR A 97 -13.07 3.82 4.88
C THR A 97 -13.54 4.60 6.11
N MET A 98 -14.85 4.76 6.23
CA MET A 98 -15.44 5.25 7.47
C MET A 98 -15.30 4.20 8.57
N LYS A 99 -15.17 4.66 9.82
CA LYS A 99 -15.30 3.76 10.98
C LYS A 99 -16.76 3.30 11.05
N ASN A 100 -16.96 2.00 10.89
CA ASN A 100 -18.28 1.36 10.95
C ASN A 100 -18.24 0.26 12.04
N PRO A 101 -19.31 0.05 12.84
CA PRO A 101 -19.43 -1.12 13.72
C PRO A 101 -19.19 -2.46 13.02
N GLN A 102 -19.49 -2.54 11.73
CA GLN A 102 -19.16 -3.65 10.85
C GLN A 102 -18.22 -3.15 9.76
N PHE A 103 -16.95 -3.56 9.80
CA PHE A 103 -16.00 -3.19 8.77
C PHE A 103 -16.48 -3.68 7.39
N GLU A 104 -16.73 -2.75 6.47
CA GLU A 104 -17.32 -3.04 5.15
C GLU A 104 -16.35 -3.77 4.22
N GLY A 105 -15.06 -3.80 4.56
CA GLY A 105 -14.01 -4.33 3.70
C GLY A 105 -13.59 -3.33 2.63
N PHE A 106 -12.61 -3.74 1.83
CA PHE A 106 -12.17 -3.03 0.64
C PHE A 106 -11.51 -3.96 -0.37
N ASN A 107 -11.47 -3.51 -1.62
CA ASN A 107 -10.68 -4.13 -2.68
C ASN A 107 -9.94 -3.01 -3.42
N LEU A 108 -8.61 -2.97 -3.27
CA LEU A 108 -7.76 -1.96 -3.89
C LEU A 108 -7.00 -2.59 -5.05
N GLN A 109 -6.86 -1.84 -6.15
CA GLN A 109 -6.16 -2.27 -7.36
C GLN A 109 -4.94 -1.37 -7.53
N ILE A 110 -3.77 -1.93 -7.27
CA ILE A 110 -2.53 -1.19 -7.10
C ILE A 110 -1.66 -1.39 -8.33
N ASN A 111 -1.46 -0.31 -9.08
CA ASN A 111 -0.54 -0.26 -10.22
C ASN A 111 0.65 0.66 -9.89
N VAL A 112 1.18 0.49 -8.68
CA VAL A 112 2.47 1.04 -8.21
C VAL A 112 3.22 -0.06 -7.45
N PRO A 113 4.55 0.05 -7.26
CA PRO A 113 5.33 -1.02 -6.64
C PRO A 113 5.07 -1.27 -5.13
N ILE A 114 4.41 -0.34 -4.45
CA ILE A 114 4.23 -0.36 -2.99
C ILE A 114 2.93 0.35 -2.60
N ILE A 115 2.22 -0.22 -1.64
CA ILE A 115 1.17 0.47 -0.89
C ILE A 115 1.35 0.21 0.60
N SER A 116 1.10 1.23 1.42
CA SER A 116 1.01 1.08 2.87
C SER A 116 -0.38 1.49 3.33
N PHE A 117 -0.87 0.86 4.40
CA PHE A 117 -2.11 1.23 5.05
C PHE A 117 -2.03 1.01 6.56
N ILE A 118 -2.87 1.75 7.27
CA ILE A 118 -3.10 1.63 8.71
C ILE A 118 -4.56 1.28 8.97
N PHE A 119 -4.79 0.54 10.04
CA PHE A 119 -6.12 0.28 10.56
C PHE A 119 -6.39 1.18 11.77
N GLY A 120 -7.58 1.78 11.81
CA GLY A 120 -7.96 2.67 12.90
C GLY A 120 -8.22 1.94 14.22
N GLU A 121 -8.55 0.65 14.16
CA GLU A 121 -8.85 -0.18 15.32
C GLU A 121 -7.93 -1.40 15.38
N ARG A 122 -7.56 -1.82 16.60
CA ARG A 122 -6.74 -3.02 16.86
C ARG A 122 -7.55 -4.33 16.83
N ASN A 123 -8.71 -4.31 16.17
CA ASN A 123 -9.51 -5.51 15.96
C ASN A 123 -8.85 -6.37 14.88
N GLY A 124 -8.92 -7.69 15.01
CA GLY A 124 -8.37 -8.61 14.03
C GLY A 124 -8.93 -8.34 12.64
N VAL A 125 -8.07 -8.17 11.65
CA VAL A 125 -8.42 -7.99 10.24
C VAL A 125 -7.95 -9.17 9.42
N LYS A 126 -8.75 -9.50 8.40
CA LYS A 126 -8.30 -10.41 7.35
C LYS A 126 -7.79 -9.61 6.18
N LEU A 127 -6.67 -10.05 5.62
CA LEU A 127 -6.04 -9.40 4.49
C LEU A 127 -5.43 -10.41 3.55
N GLN A 128 -5.51 -10.14 2.26
CA GLN A 128 -4.80 -10.89 1.23
C GLN A 128 -4.31 -9.91 0.16
N ALA A 129 -3.26 -10.31 -0.54
CA ALA A 129 -2.86 -9.66 -1.77
C ALA A 129 -2.60 -10.73 -2.84
N ASP A 130 -2.76 -10.32 -4.10
CA ASP A 130 -2.48 -11.17 -5.23
C ASP A 130 -2.02 -10.33 -6.42
N THR A 131 -1.29 -10.93 -7.35
CA THR A 131 -0.82 -10.24 -8.56
C THR A 131 -1.89 -10.23 -9.67
N HIS A 132 -3.15 -10.57 -9.38
CA HIS A 132 -4.24 -10.54 -10.35
C HIS A 132 -4.85 -9.15 -10.39
N PHE A 133 -4.25 -8.28 -11.21
CA PHE A 133 -4.78 -6.95 -11.45
C PHE A 133 -5.99 -6.99 -12.40
N MET A 134 -7.13 -6.49 -11.95
CA MET A 134 -8.33 -6.40 -12.79
C MET A 134 -8.30 -5.11 -13.63
N GLN A 135 -8.38 -5.25 -14.96
CA GLN A 135 -8.46 -4.10 -15.87
C GLN A 135 -9.87 -3.49 -15.93
N LEU A 136 -10.90 -4.28 -15.64
CA LEU A 136 -12.29 -3.85 -15.59
C LEU A 136 -12.73 -3.69 -14.15
N LEU A 137 -13.22 -2.50 -13.80
CA LEU A 137 -13.57 -2.15 -12.44
C LEU A 137 -15.06 -1.90 -12.30
N ASP A 138 -15.64 -2.52 -11.30
CA ASP A 138 -16.99 -2.21 -10.86
C ASP A 138 -16.98 -0.91 -10.05
N LEU A 139 -17.64 0.12 -10.58
CA LEU A 139 -17.71 1.46 -9.99
C LEU A 139 -18.68 1.55 -8.80
N ILE A 140 -19.43 0.48 -8.50
CA ILE A 140 -20.37 0.44 -7.38
C ILE A 140 -19.63 0.33 -6.04
N GLN A 141 -18.42 -0.21 -6.03
CA GLN A 141 -17.60 -0.39 -4.82
C GLN A 141 -16.58 0.74 -4.67
N SER A 142 -16.33 1.17 -3.42
CA SER A 142 -15.21 2.06 -3.13
C SER A 142 -13.88 1.37 -3.46
N ARG A 143 -13.16 1.90 -4.46
CA ARG A 143 -11.87 1.38 -4.91
C ARG A 143 -10.88 2.53 -5.08
N PHE A 144 -9.60 2.18 -5.00
CA PHE A 144 -8.49 3.06 -5.35
C PHE A 144 -7.69 2.42 -6.48
N ILE A 145 -7.35 3.23 -7.48
CA ILE A 145 -6.45 2.86 -8.58
C ILE A 145 -5.28 3.84 -8.52
N SER A 146 -4.07 3.32 -8.45
CA SER A 146 -2.87 4.12 -8.61
C SER A 146 -2.37 4.06 -10.06
N SER A 147 -1.60 5.05 -10.49
CA SER A 147 -0.77 4.97 -11.69
C SER A 147 0.71 5.08 -11.30
N PRO A 148 1.63 4.52 -12.10
CA PRO A 148 3.06 4.67 -11.85
C PRO A 148 3.48 6.14 -11.85
N GLY A 149 4.15 6.59 -10.79
CA GLY A 149 4.70 7.94 -10.66
C GLY A 149 5.16 8.26 -9.24
N TYR A 150 6.12 9.17 -9.09
CA TYR A 150 6.59 9.62 -7.79
C TYR A 150 5.68 10.74 -7.24
N ASN A 151 5.35 10.67 -5.95
CA ASN A 151 4.63 11.74 -5.25
C ASN A 151 5.21 11.96 -3.84
N GLY A 152 6.21 12.83 -3.72
CA GLY A 152 6.82 13.23 -2.44
C GLY A 152 6.04 14.38 -1.79
N CYS A 153 4.83 14.08 -1.29
CA CYS A 153 3.81 15.09 -1.04
C CYS A 153 4.25 16.25 -0.13
N LYS A 154 3.56 17.39 -0.29
CA LYS A 154 3.34 18.44 0.73
C LYS A 154 2.06 19.25 0.54
N LYS A 155 1.24 18.97 -0.50
CA LYS A 155 -0.19 19.33 -0.68
C LYS A 155 -0.81 18.90 -2.05
N PRO A 156 -0.95 17.61 -2.39
CA PRO A 156 -1.86 17.22 -3.48
C PRO A 156 -3.35 17.34 -3.07
N LEU A 157 -4.24 17.51 -4.05
CA LEU A 157 -5.70 17.69 -3.86
C LEU A 157 -6.34 16.51 -3.10
N ASN A 158 -7.47 16.73 -2.43
CA ASN A 158 -8.26 15.64 -1.87
C ASN A 158 -9.30 15.16 -2.90
N GLY A 159 -9.19 13.90 -3.31
CA GLY A 159 -10.09 13.29 -4.30
C GLY A 159 -9.79 13.65 -5.76
N GLY A 160 -10.62 13.16 -6.68
CA GLY A 160 -10.51 13.37 -8.13
C GLY A 160 -9.40 12.56 -8.82
N ILE A 161 -9.22 12.80 -10.13
CA ILE A 161 -8.10 12.23 -10.91
C ILE A 161 -6.85 13.05 -10.60
N GLN A 162 -5.78 12.39 -10.17
CA GLN A 162 -4.47 13.02 -9.95
C GLN A 162 -3.42 12.33 -10.82
N GLY A 163 -2.69 13.12 -11.59
CA GLY A 163 -1.58 12.65 -12.41
C GLY A 163 -0.27 12.73 -11.64
N PHE A 164 0.51 11.65 -11.66
CA PHE A 164 1.86 11.60 -11.09
C PHE A 164 2.87 11.45 -12.22
N ARG A 165 4.02 12.11 -12.12
CA ARG A 165 5.15 11.91 -13.03
C ARG A 165 6.11 10.92 -12.39
N SER A 166 6.48 9.87 -13.13
CA SER A 166 7.67 9.05 -12.84
C SER A 166 8.92 9.72 -13.40
#